data_AF-A0AA96M168-F1
#
_entry.id   AF-A0AA96M168-F1
#
_cell.length_a   1.000
_cell.length_b   1.000
_cell.length_c   1.000
_cell.angle_alpha   90.00
_cell.angle_beta   90.00
_cell.angle_gamma   90.00
#
_symmetry.space_group_name_H-M   'P 1'
#
loop_
_entity.id
_entity.type
_entity.pdbx_description
1 polymer ?
#
loop_
_entity_poly.entity_id
_entity_poly.type
_entity_poly.pdbx_seq_one_letter_code
_entity_poly.pdbx_strand_id
1 'polypeptide(L)'
;MATAETLLTLCLPDAAQRAVLLAQTRESLSRWSPWLTPLTTGHGAGDDPTYEDDFQLMREEINKLSGTDTGVLCRLAESILTRQARDIRVVTWYAFARLQRDGDIGLTDGILLLTAMLSQTGGYCHPQRSTARLTALDWLNSEKMVDAFSRWPDVTREETARTAAALCLLEYALGTLPEAERPAFTGLLRTLETRIAGSGWLDTPVASSCQDHTGEIIHSRPTLGAAVPEAAIVKSEVELVRQLRVLSGWVVDQPQGWLAAHRMMKAARWDLVMQLPALDASGRTRLLPPKAEYRAQLKRLYLQQSWTELVEQVDVMFTEGGNRFWLDLQWYLWQGLSRAGGPWELWAEYILSDLRLLLKRLPGLETLAWNDGTPLADEVTLNWITEKVNDEIPGFADEPAVVNGGQTDDIFALEVEAMEKGDRDGPEAALIWLQNRPEMVSPRSRWLLRLVMARVAEQYGRNELALHLLGELTGSAPQLTLNEWEPGLLFDVQARRLRLLRLKAGRSESDKARFAPEMDSLLAALIALDPARAMVLCG
;
A
#
# COMPACT_ATOMS: atom_id res chain seq x y z
N MET A 1 -18.65 -21.89 30.73
CA MET A 1 -18.66 -22.20 29.29
C MET A 1 -19.10 -20.94 28.58
N ALA A 2 -18.40 -20.49 27.55
CA ALA A 2 -18.88 -19.38 26.72
C ALA A 2 -20.15 -19.84 26.02
N THR A 3 -21.27 -19.16 26.26
CA THR A 3 -22.55 -19.36 25.55
C THR A 3 -22.81 -18.15 24.66
N ALA A 4 -23.68 -18.29 23.66
CA ALA A 4 -24.09 -17.14 22.86
C ALA A 4 -24.70 -16.03 23.73
N GLU A 5 -25.40 -16.39 24.81
CA GLU A 5 -25.99 -15.45 25.75
C GLU A 5 -24.93 -14.68 26.57
N THR A 6 -23.81 -15.31 26.96
CA THR A 6 -22.71 -14.61 27.63
C THR A 6 -22.03 -13.63 26.69
N LEU A 7 -21.78 -14.03 25.43
CA LEU A 7 -21.25 -13.15 24.39
C LEU A 7 -22.18 -11.96 24.13
N LEU A 8 -23.50 -12.19 24.03
CA LEU A 8 -24.49 -11.14 23.85
C LEU A 8 -24.52 -10.16 25.03
N THR A 9 -24.38 -10.68 26.26
CA THR A 9 -24.31 -9.85 27.48
C THR A 9 -23.03 -9.02 27.53
N LEU A 10 -21.90 -9.58 27.06
CA LEU A 10 -20.66 -8.85 26.89
C LEU A 10 -20.79 -7.74 25.85
N CYS A 11 -21.58 -7.94 24.79
CA CYS A 11 -21.81 -6.91 23.77
C CYS A 11 -22.83 -5.84 24.20
N LEU A 12 -23.89 -6.24 24.90
CA LEU A 12 -25.00 -5.39 25.32
C LEU A 12 -25.38 -5.72 26.77
N PRO A 13 -24.89 -4.98 27.77
CA PRO A 13 -25.17 -5.29 29.17
C PRO A 13 -26.64 -5.01 29.55
N ASP A 14 -27.31 -4.08 28.87
CA ASP A 14 -28.72 -3.75 29.12
C ASP A 14 -29.66 -4.89 28.65
N ALA A 15 -30.46 -5.42 29.58
CA ALA A 15 -31.42 -6.48 29.33
C ALA A 15 -32.57 -6.05 28.39
N ALA A 16 -33.02 -4.80 28.46
CA ALA A 16 -34.11 -4.30 27.62
C ALA A 16 -33.67 -4.23 26.15
N GLN A 17 -32.48 -3.68 25.89
CA GLN A 17 -31.90 -3.62 24.56
C GLN A 17 -31.61 -5.02 23.97
N ARG A 18 -31.15 -5.96 24.80
CA ARG A 18 -30.98 -7.36 24.37
C ARG A 18 -32.29 -8.01 23.95
N ALA A 19 -33.37 -7.81 24.72
CA ALA A 19 -34.69 -8.34 24.38
C ALA A 19 -35.23 -7.76 23.07
N VAL A 20 -35.05 -6.46 22.84
CA VAL A 20 -35.41 -5.79 21.58
C VAL A 20 -34.60 -6.36 20.41
N LEU A 21 -33.28 -6.51 20.56
CA LEU A 21 -32.43 -7.06 19.51
C LEU A 21 -32.83 -8.50 19.17
N LEU A 22 -33.03 -9.36 20.16
CA LEU A 22 -33.49 -10.74 19.93
C LEU A 22 -34.85 -10.81 19.22
N ALA A 23 -35.77 -9.89 19.52
CA ALA A 23 -37.05 -9.79 18.83
C ALA A 23 -36.87 -9.37 17.36
N GLN A 24 -36.04 -8.35 17.08
CA GLN A 24 -35.72 -7.91 15.71
C GLN A 24 -34.99 -9.00 14.90
N THR A 25 -34.06 -9.71 15.52
CA THR A 25 -33.36 -10.83 14.91
C THR A 25 -34.32 -11.97 14.57
N ARG A 26 -35.31 -12.24 15.44
CA ARG A 26 -36.34 -13.25 15.17
C ARG A 26 -37.26 -12.86 14.02
N GLU A 27 -37.65 -11.59 13.94
CA GLU A 27 -38.42 -11.07 12.80
C GLU A 27 -37.63 -11.20 11.48
N SER A 28 -36.31 -10.99 11.55
CA SER A 28 -35.41 -11.10 10.40
C SER A 28 -35.31 -12.52 9.81
N LEU A 29 -35.71 -13.57 10.54
CA LEU A 29 -35.80 -14.94 9.99
C LEU A 29 -36.77 -15.04 8.81
N SER A 30 -37.81 -14.21 8.79
CA SER A 30 -38.80 -14.17 7.70
C SER A 30 -38.21 -13.81 6.33
N ARG A 31 -37.06 -13.13 6.31
CA ARG A 31 -36.33 -12.77 5.07
C ARG A 31 -35.88 -13.99 4.28
N TRP A 32 -35.68 -15.13 4.93
CA TRP A 32 -35.26 -16.38 4.30
C TRP A 32 -36.42 -17.24 3.79
N SER A 33 -37.66 -16.79 3.95
CA SER A 33 -38.84 -17.49 3.40
C SER A 33 -38.79 -17.79 1.89
N PRO A 34 -38.19 -16.94 1.02
CA PRO A 34 -38.09 -17.28 -0.41
C PRO A 34 -37.15 -18.47 -0.67
N TRP A 35 -36.13 -18.65 0.17
CA TRP A 35 -35.17 -19.75 0.06
C TRP A 35 -35.70 -21.05 0.63
N LEU A 36 -36.66 -20.96 1.56
CA LEU A 36 -37.16 -22.09 2.34
C LEU A 36 -38.63 -22.43 2.01
N THR A 37 -39.07 -22.15 0.78
CA THR A 37 -40.35 -22.67 0.28
C THR A 37 -40.35 -24.21 0.37
N PRO A 38 -41.38 -24.87 0.94
CA PRO A 38 -41.34 -26.32 1.12
C PRO A 38 -41.12 -27.06 -0.21
N LEU A 39 -40.15 -27.97 -0.24
CA LEU A 39 -39.89 -28.80 -1.42
C LEU A 39 -40.94 -29.90 -1.58
N THR A 40 -41.07 -30.43 -2.79
CA THR A 40 -42.07 -31.45 -3.14
C THR A 40 -41.79 -32.80 -2.49
N THR A 41 -40.53 -33.12 -2.19
CA THR A 41 -40.09 -34.40 -1.61
C THR A 41 -39.53 -34.23 -0.19
N GLY A 42 -39.27 -35.34 0.51
CA GLY A 42 -38.57 -35.33 1.80
C GLY A 42 -39.25 -34.55 2.93
N HIS A 43 -40.59 -34.55 3.02
CA HIS A 43 -41.35 -33.77 4.03
C HIS A 43 -41.06 -32.25 3.98
N GLY A 44 -40.86 -31.71 2.77
CA GLY A 44 -40.50 -30.30 2.57
C GLY A 44 -38.99 -30.04 2.59
N ALA A 45 -38.18 -31.05 2.93
CA ALA A 45 -36.73 -30.96 2.98
C ALA A 45 -36.02 -31.43 1.70
N GLY A 46 -36.73 -32.03 0.74
CA GLY A 46 -36.12 -32.56 -0.48
C GLY A 46 -35.33 -33.86 -0.25
N ASP A 47 -34.70 -34.34 -1.31
CA ASP A 47 -33.92 -35.59 -1.30
C ASP A 47 -32.45 -35.33 -0.89
N ASP A 48 -31.70 -36.37 -0.50
CA ASP A 48 -30.31 -36.20 -0.06
C ASP A 48 -29.45 -35.70 -1.23
N PRO A 49 -28.83 -34.50 -1.15
CA PRO A 49 -28.12 -33.90 -2.27
C PRO A 49 -26.76 -34.55 -2.51
N THR A 50 -26.36 -35.56 -1.72
CA THR A 50 -25.01 -36.14 -1.77
C THR A 50 -24.59 -36.60 -3.17
N TYR A 51 -25.50 -37.00 -4.05
CA TYR A 51 -25.16 -37.42 -5.42
C TYR A 51 -25.47 -36.38 -6.50
N GLU A 52 -25.94 -35.20 -6.12
CA GLU A 52 -26.25 -34.11 -7.05
C GLU A 52 -24.97 -33.39 -7.51
N ASP A 53 -24.93 -33.00 -8.77
CA ASP A 53 -23.76 -32.34 -9.39
C ASP A 53 -23.42 -31.02 -8.68
N ASP A 54 -24.44 -30.19 -8.40
CA ASP A 54 -24.27 -28.91 -7.69
C ASP A 54 -23.64 -29.12 -6.30
N PHE A 55 -24.04 -30.18 -5.59
CA PHE A 55 -23.50 -30.50 -4.27
C PHE A 55 -22.07 -31.02 -4.36
N GLN A 56 -21.76 -31.85 -5.36
CA GLN A 56 -20.39 -32.33 -5.60
C GLN A 56 -19.45 -31.18 -5.92
N LEU A 57 -19.85 -30.26 -6.80
CA LEU A 57 -19.10 -29.05 -7.12
C LEU A 57 -18.90 -28.18 -5.88
N MET A 58 -19.94 -27.99 -5.07
CA MET A 58 -19.84 -27.22 -3.84
C MET A 58 -18.87 -27.87 -2.84
N ARG A 59 -18.88 -29.21 -2.76
CA ARG A 59 -17.99 -29.99 -1.91
C ARG A 59 -16.52 -29.92 -2.38
N GLU A 60 -16.28 -29.96 -3.68
CA GLU A 60 -14.94 -29.77 -4.24
C GLU A 60 -14.42 -28.37 -3.94
N GLU A 61 -15.26 -27.35 -4.12
CA GLU A 61 -14.92 -25.94 -3.89
C GLU A 61 -14.57 -25.65 -2.43
N ILE A 62 -15.37 -26.18 -1.48
CA ILE A 62 -15.12 -25.99 -0.05
C ILE A 62 -13.89 -26.79 0.44
N ASN A 63 -13.52 -27.87 -0.24
CA ASN A 63 -12.34 -28.67 0.12
C ASN A 63 -11.02 -28.14 -0.44
N LYS A 64 -11.04 -27.10 -1.28
CA LYS A 64 -9.81 -26.44 -1.72
C LYS A 64 -9.03 -25.87 -0.52
N LEU A 65 -7.71 -26.09 -0.54
CA LEU A 65 -6.79 -25.58 0.49
C LEU A 65 -6.61 -24.05 0.39
N SER A 66 -6.72 -23.49 -0.81
CA SER A 66 -6.60 -22.06 -1.09
C SER A 66 -7.40 -21.67 -2.32
N GLY A 67 -7.81 -20.41 -2.44
CA GLY A 67 -8.52 -19.91 -3.63
C GLY A 67 -9.96 -20.40 -3.76
N THR A 68 -10.67 -20.60 -2.65
CA THR A 68 -12.09 -20.95 -2.65
C THR A 68 -12.93 -19.81 -3.25
N ASP A 69 -13.65 -20.09 -4.33
CA ASP A 69 -14.58 -19.16 -4.97
C ASP A 69 -15.89 -19.07 -4.16
N THR A 70 -15.93 -18.05 -3.30
CA THR A 70 -17.10 -17.72 -2.48
C THR A 70 -18.34 -17.33 -3.29
N GLY A 71 -18.17 -16.85 -4.53
CA GLY A 71 -19.25 -16.53 -5.45
C GLY A 71 -19.94 -17.77 -5.98
N VAL A 72 -19.16 -18.78 -6.38
CA VAL A 72 -19.66 -20.11 -6.76
C VAL A 72 -20.36 -20.77 -5.58
N LEU A 73 -19.76 -20.78 -4.39
CA LEU A 73 -20.39 -21.36 -3.19
C LEU A 73 -21.76 -20.73 -2.87
N CYS A 74 -21.89 -19.40 -2.97
CA CYS A 74 -23.18 -18.74 -2.73
C CYS A 74 -24.24 -19.14 -3.76
N ARG A 75 -23.88 -19.19 -5.05
CA ARG A 75 -24.81 -19.58 -6.13
C ARG A 75 -25.24 -21.05 -6.03
N LEU A 76 -24.29 -21.94 -5.74
CA LEU A 76 -24.58 -23.36 -5.55
C LEU A 76 -25.46 -23.59 -4.31
N ALA A 77 -25.17 -22.90 -3.20
CA ALA A 77 -26.01 -22.96 -2.01
C ALA A 77 -27.45 -22.51 -2.31
N GLU A 78 -27.64 -21.40 -3.03
CA GLU A 78 -28.96 -20.94 -3.44
C GLU A 78 -29.67 -21.98 -4.33
N SER A 79 -28.99 -22.54 -5.33
CA SER A 79 -29.54 -23.57 -6.22
C SER A 79 -30.01 -24.80 -5.43
N ILE A 80 -29.13 -25.35 -4.60
CA ILE A 80 -29.42 -26.57 -3.83
C ILE A 80 -30.55 -26.31 -2.82
N LEU A 81 -30.46 -25.22 -2.04
CA LEU A 81 -31.46 -24.89 -1.03
C LEU A 81 -32.79 -24.49 -1.64
N THR A 82 -32.86 -23.89 -2.82
CA THR A 82 -34.17 -23.53 -3.40
C THR A 82 -34.82 -24.68 -4.17
N ARG A 83 -34.03 -25.63 -4.71
CA ARG A 83 -34.54 -26.60 -5.69
C ARG A 83 -34.39 -28.07 -5.30
N GLN A 84 -33.37 -28.43 -4.52
CA GLN A 84 -32.96 -29.82 -4.34
C GLN A 84 -33.18 -30.31 -2.90
N ALA A 85 -32.55 -29.66 -1.92
CA ALA A 85 -32.49 -30.18 -0.56
C ALA A 85 -32.30 -29.09 0.51
N ARG A 86 -32.90 -29.30 1.70
CA ARG A 86 -32.60 -28.57 2.94
C ARG A 86 -31.47 -29.31 3.66
N ASP A 87 -30.24 -28.91 3.39
CA ASP A 87 -29.05 -29.57 3.91
C ASP A 87 -28.20 -28.63 4.78
N ILE A 88 -27.88 -29.09 5.99
CA ILE A 88 -27.09 -28.35 6.98
C ILE A 88 -25.68 -28.09 6.47
N ARG A 89 -25.06 -29.05 5.77
CA ARG A 89 -23.71 -28.88 5.21
C ARG A 89 -23.68 -27.69 4.26
N VAL A 90 -24.66 -27.62 3.36
CA VAL A 90 -24.81 -26.53 2.38
C VAL A 90 -24.93 -25.18 3.08
N VAL A 91 -25.77 -25.07 4.13
CA VAL A 91 -25.92 -23.81 4.86
C VAL A 91 -24.66 -23.44 5.64
N THR A 92 -23.95 -24.39 6.24
CA THR A 92 -22.69 -24.11 6.95
C THR A 92 -21.57 -23.64 6.00
N TRP A 93 -21.49 -24.24 4.80
CA TRP A 93 -20.56 -23.79 3.77
C TRP A 93 -20.96 -22.42 3.18
N TYR A 94 -22.26 -22.16 3.07
CA TYR A 94 -22.78 -20.84 2.72
C TYR A 94 -22.41 -19.79 3.77
N ALA A 95 -22.55 -20.09 5.05
CA ALA A 95 -22.16 -19.20 6.14
C ALA A 95 -20.67 -18.86 6.09
N PHE A 96 -19.80 -19.83 5.76
CA PHE A 96 -18.39 -19.58 5.49
C PHE A 96 -18.17 -18.66 4.28
N ALA A 97 -18.84 -18.93 3.16
CA ALA A 97 -18.72 -18.12 1.95
C ALA A 97 -19.16 -16.66 2.20
N ARG A 98 -20.24 -16.47 2.97
CA ARG A 98 -20.72 -15.15 3.39
C ARG A 98 -19.78 -14.48 4.39
N LEU A 99 -19.20 -15.21 5.35
CA LEU A 99 -18.17 -14.65 6.24
C LEU A 99 -16.96 -14.15 5.43
N GLN A 100 -16.50 -14.94 4.47
CA GLN A 100 -15.37 -14.57 3.62
C GLN A 100 -15.64 -13.32 2.77
N ARG A 101 -16.89 -13.11 2.32
CA ARG A 101 -17.30 -11.99 1.46
C ARG A 101 -17.69 -10.73 2.21
N ASP A 102 -18.48 -10.88 3.26
CA ASP A 102 -19.21 -9.78 3.91
C ASP A 102 -18.92 -9.68 5.42
N GLY A 103 -17.96 -10.45 5.94
CA GLY A 103 -17.58 -10.42 7.34
C GLY A 103 -18.66 -10.94 8.29
N ASP A 104 -18.73 -10.38 9.50
CA ASP A 104 -19.65 -10.81 10.55
C ASP A 104 -21.13 -10.65 10.17
N ILE A 105 -21.46 -9.68 9.30
CA ILE A 105 -22.81 -9.50 8.75
C ILE A 105 -23.16 -10.72 7.88
N GLY A 106 -22.24 -11.16 7.02
CA GLY A 106 -22.41 -12.35 6.20
C GLY A 106 -22.54 -13.63 7.04
N LEU A 107 -21.76 -13.75 8.12
CA LEU A 107 -21.91 -14.85 9.07
C LEU A 107 -23.28 -14.83 9.76
N THR A 108 -23.73 -13.64 10.20
CA THR A 108 -25.06 -13.46 10.79
C THR A 108 -26.14 -13.96 9.84
N ASP A 109 -26.09 -13.57 8.57
CA ASP A 109 -27.01 -14.04 7.54
C ASP A 109 -27.02 -15.57 7.39
N GLY A 110 -25.84 -16.20 7.36
CA GLY A 110 -25.71 -17.65 7.29
C GLY A 110 -26.29 -18.37 8.52
N ILE A 111 -26.06 -17.83 9.72
CA ILE A 111 -26.62 -18.37 10.97
C ILE A 111 -28.14 -18.18 11.01
N LEU A 112 -28.66 -17.06 10.53
CA LEU A 112 -30.10 -16.82 10.44
C LEU A 112 -30.77 -17.75 9.44
N LEU A 113 -30.15 -18.00 8.28
CA LEU A 113 -30.63 -18.99 7.32
C LEU A 113 -30.66 -20.39 7.94
N LEU A 114 -29.60 -20.79 8.64
CA LEU A 114 -29.55 -22.08 9.35
C LEU A 114 -30.65 -22.19 10.40
N THR A 115 -30.84 -21.13 11.18
CA THR A 115 -31.87 -21.06 12.23
C THR A 115 -33.27 -21.15 11.64
N ALA A 116 -33.54 -20.41 10.55
CA ALA A 116 -34.82 -20.44 9.85
C ALA A 116 -35.10 -21.84 9.25
N MET A 117 -34.09 -22.45 8.62
CA MET A 117 -34.19 -23.79 8.03
C MET A 117 -34.47 -24.85 9.11
N LEU A 118 -33.73 -24.83 10.22
CA LEU A 118 -33.96 -25.76 11.33
C LEU A 118 -35.31 -25.54 12.00
N SER A 119 -35.77 -24.29 12.11
CA SER A 119 -37.07 -23.99 12.70
C SER A 119 -38.25 -24.45 11.83
N GLN A 120 -38.10 -24.40 10.50
CA GLN A 120 -39.17 -24.77 9.57
C GLN A 120 -39.17 -26.25 9.20
N THR A 121 -38.00 -26.79 8.84
CA THR A 121 -37.86 -28.19 8.37
C THR A 121 -37.40 -29.17 9.45
N GLY A 122 -36.90 -28.68 10.59
CA GLY A 122 -36.68 -29.49 11.78
C GLY A 122 -35.79 -30.71 11.56
N GLY A 123 -36.19 -31.84 12.12
CA GLY A 123 -35.43 -33.10 12.04
C GLY A 123 -35.34 -33.72 10.64
N TYR A 124 -36.07 -33.18 9.65
CA TYR A 124 -36.04 -33.67 8.26
C TYR A 124 -34.88 -33.08 7.43
N CYS A 125 -34.16 -32.08 7.96
CA CYS A 125 -32.96 -31.56 7.31
C CYS A 125 -31.91 -32.65 7.12
N HIS A 126 -31.27 -32.64 5.96
CA HIS A 126 -30.12 -33.48 5.67
C HIS A 126 -28.86 -32.90 6.34
N PRO A 127 -27.89 -33.73 6.75
CA PRO A 127 -27.95 -35.19 6.82
C PRO A 127 -28.94 -35.71 7.88
N GLN A 128 -29.63 -36.81 7.58
CA GLN A 128 -30.58 -37.44 8.52
C GLN A 128 -29.90 -38.22 9.65
N ARG A 129 -28.65 -38.66 9.45
CA ARG A 129 -27.90 -39.42 10.47
C ARG A 129 -27.42 -38.47 11.57
N SER A 130 -27.67 -38.82 12.82
CA SER A 130 -27.33 -38.02 14.01
C SER A 130 -25.85 -37.60 14.05
N THR A 131 -24.93 -38.52 13.81
CA THR A 131 -23.48 -38.23 13.79
C THR A 131 -23.10 -37.28 12.65
N ALA A 132 -23.65 -37.49 11.46
CA ALA A 132 -23.38 -36.64 10.30
C ALA A 132 -23.94 -35.23 10.48
N ARG A 133 -25.11 -35.11 11.13
CA ARG A 133 -25.72 -33.83 11.50
C ARG A 133 -24.84 -33.07 12.49
N LEU A 134 -24.38 -33.74 13.54
CA LEU A 134 -23.46 -33.15 14.51
C LEU A 134 -22.19 -32.66 13.81
N THR A 135 -21.57 -33.48 12.94
CA THR A 135 -20.36 -33.06 12.20
C THR A 135 -20.61 -31.90 11.26
N ALA A 136 -21.80 -31.82 10.64
CA ALA A 136 -22.16 -30.71 9.76
C ALA A 136 -22.31 -29.40 10.56
N LEU A 137 -22.97 -29.44 11.72
CA LEU A 137 -23.10 -28.27 12.58
C LEU A 137 -21.77 -27.86 13.22
N ASP A 138 -20.99 -28.83 13.69
CA ASP A 138 -19.68 -28.62 14.30
C ASP A 138 -18.63 -28.11 13.30
N TRP A 139 -18.90 -28.23 12.00
CA TRP A 139 -18.07 -27.64 10.96
C TRP A 139 -17.93 -26.10 11.11
N LEU A 140 -18.92 -25.43 11.72
CA LEU A 140 -18.82 -24.01 12.09
C LEU A 140 -17.72 -23.71 13.12
N ASN A 141 -17.22 -24.71 13.84
CA ASN A 141 -16.04 -24.61 14.72
C ASN A 141 -14.73 -25.00 14.02
N SER A 142 -14.75 -25.36 12.74
CA SER A 142 -13.54 -25.78 12.02
C SER A 142 -12.49 -24.67 11.98
N GLU A 143 -11.21 -25.05 11.92
CA GLU A 143 -10.10 -24.11 11.76
C GLU A 143 -10.31 -23.23 10.52
N LYS A 144 -10.82 -23.80 9.42
CA LYS A 144 -11.14 -23.04 8.21
C LYS A 144 -12.18 -21.93 8.45
N MET A 145 -13.19 -22.17 9.29
CA MET A 145 -14.17 -21.16 9.70
C MET A 145 -13.55 -20.10 10.61
N VAL A 146 -12.76 -20.52 11.60
CA VAL A 146 -12.11 -19.62 12.56
C VAL A 146 -11.08 -18.72 11.88
N ASP A 147 -10.27 -19.29 10.99
CA ASP A 147 -9.25 -18.56 10.22
C ASP A 147 -9.86 -17.52 9.28
N ALA A 148 -11.09 -17.75 8.80
CA ALA A 148 -11.80 -16.79 7.96
C ALA A 148 -12.06 -15.45 8.67
N PHE A 149 -12.12 -15.43 10.01
CA PHE A 149 -12.21 -14.18 10.78
C PHE A 149 -10.93 -13.34 10.69
N SER A 150 -9.78 -13.94 10.39
CA SER A 150 -8.51 -13.20 10.20
C SER A 150 -8.56 -12.23 9.02
N ARG A 151 -9.48 -12.45 8.06
CA ARG A 151 -9.72 -11.54 6.94
C ARG A 151 -10.45 -10.26 7.36
N TRP A 152 -11.13 -10.31 8.51
CA TRP A 152 -12.02 -9.25 9.00
C TRP A 152 -11.67 -8.80 10.42
N PRO A 153 -10.42 -8.46 10.77
CA PRO A 153 -10.04 -8.22 12.17
C PRO A 153 -10.84 -7.10 12.88
N ASP A 154 -11.35 -6.13 12.12
CA ASP A 154 -12.10 -4.98 12.63
C ASP A 154 -13.62 -5.28 12.70
N VAL A 155 -14.12 -5.51 13.91
CA VAL A 155 -15.53 -5.80 14.16
C VAL A 155 -16.09 -4.83 15.18
N THR A 156 -17.27 -4.30 14.89
CA THR A 156 -17.99 -3.47 15.85
C THR A 156 -18.72 -4.35 16.87
N ARG A 157 -18.82 -3.85 18.11
CA ARG A 157 -19.60 -4.49 19.18
C ARG A 157 -21.06 -4.71 18.78
N GLU A 158 -21.61 -3.85 17.92
CA GLU A 158 -22.97 -3.99 17.39
C GLU A 158 -23.09 -5.15 16.40
N GLU A 159 -22.14 -5.32 15.49
CA GLU A 159 -22.09 -6.47 14.58
C GLU A 159 -21.91 -7.78 15.35
N THR A 160 -21.00 -7.81 16.35
CA THR A 160 -20.89 -9.00 17.19
C THR A 160 -22.13 -9.23 18.04
N ALA A 161 -22.81 -8.18 18.52
CA ALA A 161 -24.09 -8.32 19.21
C ALA A 161 -25.15 -8.96 18.32
N ARG A 162 -25.22 -8.57 17.03
CA ARG A 162 -26.14 -9.15 16.04
C ARG A 162 -25.79 -10.62 15.76
N THR A 163 -24.51 -10.94 15.56
CA THR A 163 -24.05 -12.32 15.39
C THR A 163 -24.34 -13.16 16.64
N ALA A 164 -24.09 -12.62 17.84
CA ALA A 164 -24.39 -13.27 19.12
C ALA A 164 -25.90 -13.50 19.32
N ALA A 165 -26.74 -12.53 18.94
CA ALA A 165 -28.18 -12.67 18.97
C ALA A 165 -28.66 -13.77 18.00
N ALA A 166 -28.09 -13.85 16.79
CA ALA A 166 -28.37 -14.92 15.84
C ALA A 166 -27.94 -16.29 16.38
N LEU A 167 -26.76 -16.39 17.02
CA LEU A 167 -26.29 -17.60 17.69
C LEU A 167 -27.18 -18.02 18.87
N CYS A 168 -27.72 -17.07 19.64
CA CYS A 168 -28.70 -17.37 20.70
C CYS A 168 -29.96 -18.02 20.12
N LEU A 169 -30.47 -17.51 18.98
CA LEU A 169 -31.62 -18.11 18.31
C LEU A 169 -31.28 -19.50 17.73
N LEU A 170 -30.06 -19.69 17.22
CA LEU A 170 -29.59 -21.00 16.75
C LEU A 170 -29.50 -22.00 17.91
N GLU A 171 -28.88 -21.63 19.04
CA GLU A 171 -28.81 -22.47 20.25
C GLU A 171 -30.21 -22.83 20.76
N TYR A 172 -31.16 -21.89 20.72
CA TYR A 172 -32.56 -22.15 21.05
C TYR A 172 -33.20 -23.15 20.08
N ALA A 173 -33.00 -23.00 18.78
CA ALA A 173 -33.53 -23.93 17.77
C ALA A 173 -32.93 -25.35 17.95
N LEU A 174 -31.64 -25.43 18.24
CA LEU A 174 -30.93 -26.70 18.51
C LEU A 174 -31.31 -27.32 19.86
N GLY A 175 -31.84 -26.54 20.80
CA GLY A 175 -32.38 -27.03 22.07
C GLY A 175 -33.52 -28.04 21.90
N THR A 176 -34.18 -28.04 20.74
CA THR A 176 -35.21 -29.03 20.39
C THR A 176 -34.65 -30.40 19.99
N LEU A 177 -33.35 -30.48 19.65
CA LEU A 177 -32.67 -31.73 19.27
C LEU A 177 -32.20 -32.51 20.50
N PRO A 178 -31.98 -33.84 20.38
CA PRO A 178 -31.37 -34.67 21.43
C PRO A 178 -29.98 -34.15 21.83
N GLU A 179 -29.60 -34.29 23.11
CA GLU A 179 -28.30 -33.79 23.62
C GLU A 179 -27.09 -34.30 22.83
N ALA A 180 -27.14 -35.53 22.33
CA ALA A 180 -26.07 -36.13 21.53
C ALA A 180 -25.87 -35.48 20.14
N GLU A 181 -26.83 -34.68 19.66
CA GLU A 181 -26.77 -33.98 18.36
C GLU A 181 -26.49 -32.49 18.51
N ARG A 182 -26.26 -31.99 19.73
CA ARG A 182 -26.03 -30.57 20.00
C ARG A 182 -24.54 -30.23 19.88
N PRO A 183 -24.12 -29.41 18.90
CA PRO A 183 -22.75 -28.92 18.81
C PRO A 183 -22.49 -27.92 19.95
N ALA A 184 -21.24 -27.85 20.40
CA ALA A 184 -20.79 -26.79 21.29
C ALA A 184 -20.00 -25.77 20.46
N PHE A 185 -20.57 -24.60 20.15
CA PHE A 185 -19.93 -23.56 19.32
C PHE A 185 -18.77 -22.81 20.01
N THR A 186 -18.04 -23.49 20.88
CA THR A 186 -17.03 -22.91 21.77
C THR A 186 -15.86 -22.27 21.02
N GLY A 187 -15.44 -22.84 19.89
CA GLY A 187 -14.37 -22.29 19.06
C GLY A 187 -14.78 -20.97 18.42
N LEU A 188 -15.97 -20.94 17.82
CA LEU A 188 -16.53 -19.75 17.20
C LEU A 188 -16.84 -18.65 18.24
N LEU A 189 -17.49 -19.01 19.35
CA LEU A 189 -17.79 -18.07 20.44
C LEU A 189 -16.53 -17.47 21.05
N ARG A 190 -15.52 -18.30 21.37
CA ARG A 190 -14.24 -17.79 21.91
C ARG A 190 -13.55 -16.85 20.92
N THR A 191 -13.61 -17.13 19.63
CA THR A 191 -13.01 -16.27 18.60
C THR A 191 -13.72 -14.91 18.53
N LEU A 192 -15.04 -14.88 18.65
CA LEU A 192 -15.79 -13.62 18.73
C LEU A 192 -15.49 -12.86 20.04
N GLU A 193 -15.37 -13.56 21.17
CA GLU A 193 -14.98 -12.96 22.46
C GLU A 193 -13.58 -12.34 22.42
N THR A 194 -12.58 -13.05 21.89
CA THR A 194 -11.20 -12.53 21.79
C THR A 194 -11.09 -11.36 20.84
N ARG A 195 -11.89 -11.33 19.77
CA ARG A 195 -11.93 -10.20 18.83
C ARG A 195 -12.53 -8.94 19.46
N ILE A 196 -13.55 -9.07 20.30
CA ILE A 196 -14.07 -7.93 21.08
C ILE A 196 -13.06 -7.49 22.15
N ALA A 197 -12.38 -8.43 22.82
CA ALA A 197 -11.38 -8.08 23.82
C ALA A 197 -10.15 -7.37 23.21
N GLY A 198 -9.76 -7.77 22.00
CA GLY A 198 -8.66 -7.17 21.24
C GLY A 198 -8.96 -5.79 20.65
N SER A 199 -10.23 -5.41 20.49
CA SER A 199 -10.64 -4.11 19.94
C SER A 199 -10.59 -2.95 20.95
N GLY A 200 -10.04 -3.18 22.15
CA GLY A 200 -9.51 -2.10 23.00
C GLY A 200 -10.56 -1.19 23.63
N TRP A 201 -11.63 -1.73 24.20
CA TRP A 201 -12.57 -0.99 25.06
C TRP A 201 -12.55 -1.54 26.49
N LEU A 202 -11.54 -1.12 27.27
CA LEU A 202 -11.60 -1.15 28.73
C LEU A 202 -12.00 0.25 29.19
N ASP A 203 -13.24 0.34 29.72
CA ASP A 203 -13.78 1.35 30.63
C ASP A 203 -13.22 2.78 30.53
N THR A 204 -13.84 3.61 29.68
CA THR A 204 -13.95 5.05 29.96
C THR A 204 -15.43 5.46 29.92
N PRO A 205 -16.02 5.89 31.05
CA PRO A 205 -17.40 6.32 31.07
C PRO A 205 -17.47 7.74 30.50
N VAL A 206 -18.02 7.90 29.29
CA VAL A 206 -18.40 9.23 28.81
C VAL A 206 -19.88 9.43 29.09
N ALA A 207 -20.10 10.44 29.92
CA ALA A 207 -21.36 10.90 30.47
C ALA A 207 -22.50 10.98 29.44
N SER A 208 -23.65 10.46 29.86
CA SER A 208 -24.94 10.87 29.36
C SER A 208 -25.13 12.37 29.65
N SER A 209 -25.42 13.15 28.61
CA SER A 209 -26.11 14.44 28.78
C SER A 209 -27.26 14.51 27.78
N CYS A 210 -28.43 14.10 28.25
CA CYS A 210 -29.68 14.69 27.80
C CYS A 210 -29.66 16.19 28.13
N GLN A 211 -30.00 17.04 27.15
CA GLN A 211 -30.82 18.22 27.40
C GLN A 211 -31.47 18.74 26.11
N ASP A 212 -32.75 18.44 26.04
CA ASP A 212 -33.92 19.11 25.47
C ASP A 212 -33.84 20.54 24.87
N HIS A 213 -34.47 20.61 23.69
CA HIS A 213 -35.56 21.51 23.27
C HIS A 213 -35.27 22.94 22.77
N THR A 214 -35.64 23.19 21.50
CA THR A 214 -36.60 24.21 20.96
C THR A 214 -36.40 24.30 19.43
N GLY A 215 -37.37 24.35 18.51
CA GLY A 215 -38.84 24.33 18.47
C GLY A 215 -39.29 24.25 16.99
N GLU A 216 -40.51 23.74 16.77
CA GLU A 216 -41.46 23.89 15.62
C GLU A 216 -40.92 23.96 14.16
N ILE A 217 -41.44 23.25 13.15
CA ILE A 217 -42.82 23.28 12.63
C ILE A 217 -43.06 22.01 11.78
N ILE A 218 -44.26 21.43 11.91
CA ILE A 218 -44.82 20.37 11.07
C ILE A 218 -45.16 20.92 9.68
N HIS A 219 -44.55 20.38 8.62
CA HIS A 219 -45.20 20.26 7.31
C HIS A 219 -44.80 18.96 6.63
N SER A 220 -45.73 18.00 6.66
CA SER A 220 -45.77 16.83 5.79
C SER A 220 -46.25 17.21 4.38
N ARG A 221 -45.42 16.95 3.36
CA ARG A 221 -45.91 16.50 2.05
C ARG A 221 -44.85 15.66 1.33
N PRO A 222 -45.24 14.58 0.63
CA PRO A 222 -44.32 13.58 0.10
C PRO A 222 -43.90 13.96 -1.32
N THR A 223 -42.61 13.84 -1.64
CA THR A 223 -42.18 13.76 -3.03
C THR A 223 -40.90 12.97 -3.16
N LEU A 224 -40.88 12.13 -4.19
CA LEU A 224 -39.78 11.28 -4.62
C LEU A 224 -38.43 12.01 -4.60
N GLY A 225 -37.50 11.41 -3.89
CA GLY A 225 -36.07 11.63 -4.02
C GLY A 225 -35.42 10.49 -3.27
N ALA A 226 -34.87 9.51 -3.99
CA ALA A 226 -34.04 8.48 -3.38
C ALA A 226 -32.91 9.20 -2.63
N ALA A 227 -33.02 9.26 -1.31
CA ALA A 227 -31.93 9.71 -0.48
C ALA A 227 -30.82 8.67 -0.65
N VAL A 228 -29.78 9.08 -1.38
CA VAL A 228 -28.47 8.46 -1.33
C VAL A 228 -28.16 8.20 0.15
N PRO A 229 -27.79 6.97 0.56
CA PRO A 229 -27.50 6.70 1.96
C PRO A 229 -26.42 7.68 2.41
N GLU A 230 -26.66 8.40 3.52
CA GLU A 230 -25.66 9.28 4.12
C GLU A 230 -24.35 8.50 4.22
N ALA A 231 -23.35 8.93 3.44
CA ALA A 231 -22.07 8.26 3.37
C ALA A 231 -21.54 8.09 4.80
N ALA A 232 -21.25 6.85 5.18
CA ALA A 232 -20.70 6.53 6.48
C ALA A 232 -19.49 7.45 6.74
N ILE A 233 -19.62 8.32 7.75
CA ILE A 233 -18.56 9.27 8.10
C ILE A 233 -17.32 8.45 8.44
N VAL A 234 -16.22 8.69 7.72
CA VAL A 234 -14.94 8.02 7.96
C VAL A 234 -14.38 8.50 9.30
N LYS A 235 -14.43 7.63 10.32
CA LYS A 235 -14.00 7.94 11.70
C LYS A 235 -12.58 7.47 12.03
N SER A 236 -11.99 6.59 11.21
CA SER A 236 -10.66 6.01 11.43
C SER A 236 -9.95 5.74 10.11
N GLU A 237 -8.61 5.66 10.16
CA GLU A 237 -7.79 5.30 9.00
C GLU A 237 -8.12 3.88 8.50
N VAL A 238 -8.47 2.97 9.41
CA VAL A 238 -8.85 1.60 9.06
C VAL A 238 -10.14 1.58 8.24
N GLU A 239 -11.14 2.38 8.64
CA GLU A 239 -12.38 2.54 7.89
C GLU A 239 -12.14 3.20 6.53
N LEU A 240 -11.21 4.16 6.46
CA LEU A 240 -10.78 4.77 5.20
C LEU A 240 -10.21 3.71 4.24
N VAL A 241 -9.27 2.89 4.70
CA VAL A 241 -8.66 1.82 3.89
C VAL A 241 -9.70 0.79 3.47
N ARG A 242 -10.66 0.45 4.34
CA ARG A 242 -11.74 -0.49 4.03
C ARG A 242 -12.64 0.03 2.91
N GLN A 243 -13.10 1.28 3.02
CA GLN A 243 -13.92 1.92 1.98
C GLN A 243 -13.14 2.06 0.68
N LEU A 244 -11.85 2.43 0.76
CA LEU A 244 -10.98 2.50 -0.40
C LEU A 244 -10.78 1.14 -1.07
N ARG A 245 -10.75 0.02 -0.32
CA ARG A 245 -10.67 -1.32 -0.91
C ARG A 245 -11.92 -1.68 -1.73
N VAL A 246 -13.11 -1.26 -1.26
CA VAL A 246 -14.37 -1.44 -2.00
C VAL A 246 -14.36 -0.59 -3.27
N LEU A 247 -13.97 0.67 -3.15
CA LEU A 247 -13.87 1.59 -4.29
C LEU A 247 -12.81 1.13 -5.30
N SER A 248 -11.64 0.71 -4.81
CA SER A 248 -10.55 0.23 -5.66
C SER A 248 -10.93 -1.03 -6.41
N GLY A 249 -11.76 -1.92 -5.83
CA GLY A 249 -12.28 -3.09 -6.52
C GLY A 249 -13.05 -2.72 -7.79
N TRP A 250 -13.98 -1.77 -7.70
CA TRP A 250 -14.71 -1.27 -8.87
C TRP A 250 -13.79 -0.54 -9.87
N VAL A 251 -12.78 0.19 -9.38
CA VAL A 251 -11.82 0.90 -10.24
C VAL A 251 -10.95 -0.10 -11.01
N VAL A 252 -10.50 -1.19 -10.40
CA VAL A 252 -9.71 -2.24 -11.06
C VAL A 252 -10.50 -2.91 -12.19
N ASP A 253 -11.82 -3.06 -12.05
CA ASP A 253 -12.70 -3.62 -13.08
C ASP A 253 -12.82 -2.72 -14.33
N GLN A 254 -12.40 -1.45 -14.26
CA GLN A 254 -12.36 -0.54 -15.42
C GLN A 254 -11.14 -0.82 -16.32
N PRO A 255 -11.22 -0.54 -17.63
CA PRO A 255 -10.07 -0.70 -18.53
C PRO A 255 -8.90 0.18 -18.06
N GLN A 256 -7.72 -0.44 -17.84
CA GLN A 256 -6.52 0.21 -17.31
C GLN A 256 -6.68 0.85 -15.92
N GLY A 257 -7.65 0.40 -15.12
CA GLY A 257 -7.95 0.99 -13.81
C GLY A 257 -6.95 0.67 -12.69
N TRP A 258 -6.04 -0.29 -12.90
CA TRP A 258 -5.09 -0.74 -11.88
C TRP A 258 -4.27 0.41 -11.27
N LEU A 259 -3.69 1.29 -12.10
CA LEU A 259 -2.87 2.40 -11.61
C LEU A 259 -3.66 3.35 -10.70
N ALA A 260 -4.91 3.65 -11.06
CA ALA A 260 -5.76 4.53 -10.27
C ALA A 260 -6.09 3.90 -8.91
N ALA A 261 -6.47 2.62 -8.90
CA ALA A 261 -6.75 1.87 -7.68
C ALA A 261 -5.52 1.81 -6.75
N HIS A 262 -4.35 1.54 -7.31
CA HIS A 262 -3.10 1.48 -6.55
C HIS A 262 -2.72 2.83 -5.92
N ARG A 263 -2.77 3.91 -6.71
CA ARG A 263 -2.41 5.26 -6.21
C ARG A 263 -3.39 5.76 -5.17
N MET A 264 -4.68 5.45 -5.29
CA MET A 264 -5.68 5.75 -4.25
C MET A 264 -5.30 5.11 -2.92
N MET A 265 -4.89 3.84 -2.94
CA MET A 265 -4.47 3.13 -1.74
C MET A 265 -3.16 3.69 -1.17
N LYS A 266 -2.15 3.92 -2.02
CA LYS A 266 -0.88 4.52 -1.60
C LYS A 266 -1.04 5.89 -0.96
N ALA A 267 -1.76 6.80 -1.61
CA ALA A 267 -1.98 8.14 -1.11
C ALA A 267 -2.63 8.10 0.27
N ALA A 268 -3.70 7.32 0.43
CA ALA A 268 -4.38 7.19 1.72
C ALA A 268 -3.50 6.63 2.84
N ARG A 269 -2.56 5.73 2.52
CA ARG A 269 -1.74 5.04 3.53
C ARG A 269 -0.42 5.71 3.84
N TRP A 270 0.17 6.39 2.87
CA TRP A 270 1.45 7.06 3.01
C TRP A 270 1.27 8.54 3.32
N ASP A 271 0.30 9.23 2.72
CA ASP A 271 0.16 10.68 2.92
C ASP A 271 -0.43 11.09 4.25
N LEU A 272 -1.07 10.16 4.96
CA LEU A 272 -1.48 10.35 6.35
C LEU A 272 -0.34 10.15 7.35
N VAL A 273 0.81 9.61 6.92
CA VAL A 273 1.96 9.37 7.80
C VAL A 273 2.91 10.55 7.74
N MET A 274 2.89 11.36 8.81
CA MET A 274 3.72 12.57 8.95
C MET A 274 4.92 12.39 9.88
N GLN A 275 5.02 11.26 10.59
CA GLN A 275 6.07 10.99 11.57
C GLN A 275 6.60 9.56 11.44
N LEU A 276 7.87 9.38 11.78
CA LEU A 276 8.50 8.06 11.83
C LEU A 276 7.83 7.20 12.93
N PRO A 277 7.74 5.86 12.74
CA PRO A 277 7.24 4.97 13.77
C PRO A 277 8.03 5.10 15.09
N ALA A 278 7.31 5.03 16.22
CA ALA A 278 7.95 5.12 17.53
C ALA A 278 9.00 4.02 17.72
N LEU A 279 10.19 4.43 18.16
CA LEU A 279 11.32 3.55 18.42
C LEU A 279 11.35 3.12 19.90
N ASP A 280 11.73 1.87 20.12
CA ASP A 280 12.04 1.32 21.43
C ASP A 280 13.47 1.69 21.87
N ALA A 281 13.80 1.42 23.14
CA ALA A 281 15.10 1.75 23.74
C ALA A 281 16.31 1.13 23.00
N SER A 282 16.08 0.08 22.20
CA SER A 282 17.09 -0.57 21.36
C SER A 282 17.14 -0.05 19.91
N GLY A 283 16.44 1.05 19.59
CA GLY A 283 16.40 1.64 18.24
C GLY A 283 15.54 0.86 17.23
N ARG A 284 14.65 -0.02 17.69
CA ARG A 284 13.74 -0.83 16.85
C ARG A 284 12.34 -0.24 16.85
N THR A 285 11.58 -0.45 15.78
CA THR A 285 10.18 -0.02 15.75
C THR A 285 9.30 -0.98 16.55
N ARG A 286 8.20 -0.47 17.11
CA ARG A 286 7.13 -1.29 17.73
C ARG A 286 6.25 -2.03 16.73
N LEU A 287 6.60 -1.99 15.45
CA LEU A 287 5.83 -2.57 14.37
C LEU A 287 6.07 -4.08 14.32
N LEU A 288 4.98 -4.83 14.12
CA LEU A 288 5.05 -6.26 13.89
C LEU A 288 5.58 -6.55 12.48
N PRO A 289 6.55 -7.47 12.33
CA PRO A 289 7.08 -7.84 11.04
C PRO A 289 5.99 -8.52 10.19
N PRO A 290 6.11 -8.43 8.86
CA PRO A 290 5.28 -9.18 7.93
C PRO A 290 5.35 -10.69 8.21
N LYS A 291 4.25 -11.41 7.96
CA LYS A 291 4.21 -12.87 8.11
C LYS A 291 5.30 -13.52 7.24
N ALA A 292 5.97 -14.53 7.80
CA ALA A 292 7.03 -15.26 7.11
C ALA A 292 6.54 -15.93 5.81
N GLU A 293 5.26 -16.35 5.78
CA GLU A 293 4.60 -16.91 4.61
C GLU A 293 4.55 -15.94 3.42
N TYR A 294 4.27 -14.65 3.67
CA TYR A 294 4.26 -13.63 2.61
C TYR A 294 5.65 -13.44 2.00
N ARG A 295 6.69 -13.39 2.84
CA ARG A 295 8.09 -13.34 2.39
C ARG A 295 8.45 -14.57 1.52
N ALA A 296 7.99 -15.76 1.91
CA ALA A 296 8.22 -16.97 1.13
C ALA A 296 7.45 -16.96 -0.20
N GLN A 297 6.20 -16.47 -0.21
CA GLN A 297 5.37 -16.36 -1.41
C GLN A 297 5.97 -15.40 -2.44
N LEU A 298 6.40 -14.20 -2.02
CA LEU A 298 7.03 -13.21 -2.90
C LEU A 298 8.30 -13.75 -3.55
N LYS A 299 9.17 -14.40 -2.75
CA LYS A 299 10.39 -15.06 -3.27
C LYS A 299 10.05 -16.15 -4.27
N ARG A 300 9.01 -16.96 -4.01
CA ARG A 300 8.56 -18.01 -4.92
C ARG A 300 8.08 -17.42 -6.25
N LEU A 301 7.20 -16.42 -6.21
CA LEU A 301 6.66 -15.77 -7.42
C LEU A 301 7.74 -15.09 -8.26
N TYR A 302 8.69 -14.43 -7.60
CA TYR A 302 9.85 -13.82 -8.25
C TYR A 302 10.72 -14.86 -8.96
N LEU A 303 11.01 -15.99 -8.30
CA LEU A 303 11.80 -17.10 -8.90
C LEU A 303 11.04 -17.77 -10.06
N GLN A 304 9.72 -17.87 -9.97
CA GLN A 304 8.85 -18.42 -11.01
C GLN A 304 8.65 -17.45 -12.20
N GLN A 305 9.11 -16.20 -12.09
CA GLN A 305 8.90 -15.14 -13.09
C GLN A 305 7.41 -14.88 -13.39
N SER A 306 6.53 -15.13 -12.41
CA SER A 306 5.10 -14.84 -12.51
C SER A 306 4.85 -13.38 -12.15
N TRP A 307 5.12 -12.47 -13.10
CA TRP A 307 5.12 -11.02 -12.84
C TRP A 307 3.73 -10.44 -12.55
N THR A 308 2.69 -10.92 -13.23
CA THR A 308 1.31 -10.44 -13.03
C THR A 308 0.78 -10.82 -11.66
N GLU A 309 0.94 -12.10 -11.26
CA GLU A 309 0.56 -12.56 -9.93
C GLU A 309 1.39 -11.89 -8.84
N LEU A 310 2.68 -11.61 -9.10
CA LEU A 310 3.54 -10.89 -8.15
C LEU A 310 2.96 -9.50 -7.84
N VAL A 311 2.57 -8.74 -8.87
CA VAL A 311 1.99 -7.40 -8.69
C VAL A 311 0.67 -7.46 -7.92
N GLU A 312 -0.25 -8.35 -8.31
CA GLU A 312 -1.54 -8.51 -7.62
C GLU A 312 -1.38 -8.88 -6.14
N GLN A 313 -0.46 -9.80 -5.83
CA GLN A 313 -0.21 -10.21 -4.46
C GLN A 313 0.45 -9.10 -3.65
N VAL A 314 1.36 -8.33 -4.24
CA VAL A 314 1.98 -7.18 -3.58
C VAL A 314 0.93 -6.13 -3.20
N ASP A 315 -0.02 -5.82 -4.07
CA ASP A 315 -1.08 -4.85 -3.75
C ASP A 315 -1.95 -5.32 -2.60
N VAL A 316 -2.35 -6.59 -2.61
CA VAL A 316 -3.13 -7.18 -1.51
C VAL A 316 -2.36 -7.10 -0.20
N MET A 317 -1.10 -7.52 -0.19
CA MET A 317 -0.22 -7.45 0.99
C MET A 317 -0.01 -6.01 1.47
N PHE A 318 0.12 -5.06 0.54
CA PHE A 318 0.26 -3.65 0.84
C PHE A 318 -1.00 -3.06 1.49
N THR A 319 -2.19 -3.64 1.30
CA THR A 319 -3.43 -3.19 1.97
C THR A 319 -3.56 -3.63 3.42
N GLU A 320 -2.64 -4.44 3.96
CA GLU A 320 -2.64 -4.85 5.37
C GLU A 320 -1.95 -3.84 6.29
N GLY A 321 -2.47 -3.65 7.52
CA GLY A 321 -2.12 -2.54 8.42
C GLY A 321 -0.63 -2.29 8.67
N GLY A 322 0.12 -3.34 9.01
CA GLY A 322 1.57 -3.23 9.31
C GLY A 322 2.45 -3.07 8.07
N ASN A 323 2.02 -3.59 6.93
CA ASN A 323 2.85 -3.72 5.73
C ASN A 323 3.07 -2.40 4.96
N ARG A 324 2.44 -1.30 5.38
CA ARG A 324 2.65 0.03 4.74
C ARG A 324 4.10 0.50 4.75
N PHE A 325 4.87 0.05 5.74
CA PHE A 325 6.29 0.38 5.93
C PHE A 325 7.22 -0.71 5.39
N TRP A 326 6.67 -1.76 4.79
CA TRP A 326 7.48 -2.82 4.20
C TRP A 326 7.98 -2.38 2.83
N LEU A 327 9.22 -1.90 2.79
CA LEU A 327 9.80 -1.30 1.59
C LEU A 327 10.13 -2.33 0.52
N ASP A 328 10.45 -3.58 0.91
CA ASP A 328 10.72 -4.66 -0.05
C ASP A 328 9.51 -4.93 -0.97
N LEU A 329 8.28 -4.68 -0.50
CA LEU A 329 7.09 -4.78 -1.35
C LEU A 329 7.18 -3.85 -2.56
N GLN A 330 7.68 -2.64 -2.37
CA GLN A 330 7.82 -1.67 -3.45
C GLN A 330 8.88 -2.11 -4.46
N TRP A 331 9.95 -2.76 -4.00
CA TRP A 331 10.95 -3.37 -4.87
C TRP A 331 10.37 -4.51 -5.71
N TYR A 332 9.63 -5.44 -5.09
CA TYR A 332 8.96 -6.53 -5.80
C TYR A 332 7.92 -6.00 -6.80
N LEU A 333 7.17 -4.97 -6.42
CA LEU A 333 6.21 -4.32 -7.31
C LEU A 333 6.89 -3.70 -8.52
N TRP A 334 7.98 -2.97 -8.30
CA TRP A 334 8.77 -2.37 -9.37
C TRP A 334 9.32 -3.43 -10.32
N GLN A 335 9.91 -4.52 -9.80
CA GLN A 335 10.38 -5.64 -10.61
C GLN A 335 9.26 -6.28 -11.43
N GLY A 336 8.08 -6.47 -10.82
CA GLY A 336 6.90 -7.01 -11.49
C GLY A 336 6.46 -6.12 -12.65
N LEU A 337 6.29 -4.82 -12.41
CA LEU A 337 5.86 -3.84 -13.42
C LEU A 337 6.87 -3.71 -14.56
N SER A 338 8.17 -3.62 -14.25
CA SER A 338 9.22 -3.48 -15.27
C SER A 338 9.37 -4.71 -16.16
N ARG A 339 9.02 -5.92 -15.66
CA ARG A 339 9.20 -7.18 -16.39
C ARG A 339 7.92 -7.77 -16.97
N ALA A 340 6.74 -7.31 -16.54
CA ALA A 340 5.44 -7.74 -17.07
C ALA A 340 5.16 -7.24 -18.50
N GLY A 341 5.89 -6.21 -18.97
CA GLY A 341 5.75 -5.61 -20.31
C GLY A 341 4.73 -4.47 -20.37
N GLY A 342 4.44 -3.95 -21.57
CA GLY A 342 3.53 -2.80 -21.75
C GLY A 342 2.05 -3.18 -21.55
N PRO A 343 1.22 -2.33 -20.89
CA PRO A 343 1.46 -0.95 -20.46
C PRO A 343 2.08 -0.79 -19.05
N TRP A 344 2.40 -1.88 -18.36
CA TRP A 344 2.78 -1.88 -16.94
C TRP A 344 4.19 -1.34 -16.71
N GLU A 345 5.07 -1.52 -17.69
CA GLU A 345 6.44 -1.00 -17.68
C GLU A 345 6.50 0.52 -17.44
N LEU A 346 5.61 1.28 -18.08
CA LEU A 346 5.51 2.74 -17.90
C LEU A 346 5.06 3.12 -16.48
N TRP A 347 4.41 2.22 -15.76
CA TRP A 347 3.92 2.47 -14.40
C TRP A 347 5.00 2.27 -13.34
N ALA A 348 6.12 1.61 -13.67
CA ALA A 348 7.23 1.41 -12.76
C ALA A 348 7.84 2.73 -12.27
N GLU A 349 7.90 3.76 -13.12
CA GLU A 349 8.40 5.10 -12.77
C GLU A 349 7.53 5.81 -11.72
N TYR A 350 6.22 5.56 -11.73
CA TYR A 350 5.31 6.13 -10.73
C TYR A 350 5.59 5.54 -9.35
N ILE A 351 5.93 4.25 -9.27
CA ILE A 351 6.29 3.58 -8.00
C ILE A 351 7.54 4.21 -7.38
N LEU A 352 8.56 4.47 -8.22
CA LEU A 352 9.78 5.16 -7.79
C LEU A 352 9.46 6.57 -7.29
N SER A 353 8.60 7.29 -8.00
CA SER A 353 8.20 8.66 -7.63
C SER A 353 7.44 8.71 -6.31
N ASP A 354 6.47 7.83 -6.10
CA ASP A 354 5.71 7.76 -4.85
C ASP A 354 6.63 7.40 -3.66
N LEU A 355 7.56 6.45 -3.84
CA LEU A 355 8.51 6.05 -2.80
C LEU A 355 9.49 7.18 -2.46
N ARG A 356 9.94 7.93 -3.48
CA ARG A 356 10.77 9.12 -3.30
C ARG A 356 10.07 10.18 -2.47
N LEU A 357 8.79 10.46 -2.74
CA LEU A 357 8.00 11.41 -1.95
C LEU A 357 7.88 10.99 -0.48
N LEU A 358 7.67 9.69 -0.22
CA LEU A 358 7.63 9.16 1.14
C LEU A 358 8.96 9.35 1.88
N LEU A 359 10.08 8.97 1.25
CA LEU A 359 11.41 9.05 1.88
C LEU A 359 11.89 10.50 2.07
N LYS A 360 11.53 11.42 1.15
CA LYS A 360 11.74 12.87 1.34
C LYS A 360 10.98 13.39 2.57
N ARG A 361 9.74 12.92 2.79
CA ARG A 361 8.92 13.32 3.94
C ARG A 361 9.39 12.67 5.25
N LEU A 362 9.87 11.43 5.20
CA LEU A 362 10.28 10.62 6.35
C LEU A 362 11.72 10.11 6.17
N PRO A 363 12.73 10.99 6.31
CA PRO A 363 14.12 10.61 6.11
C PRO A 363 14.57 9.60 7.17
N GLY A 364 15.32 8.57 6.76
CA GLY A 364 15.83 7.53 7.64
C GLY A 364 14.88 6.36 7.88
N LEU A 365 13.67 6.39 7.31
CA LEU A 365 12.71 5.26 7.34
C LEU A 365 13.35 3.97 6.81
N GLU A 366 14.16 4.08 5.76
CA GLU A 366 14.89 3.01 5.10
C GLU A 366 15.88 2.28 6.03
N THR A 367 16.39 2.96 7.06
CA THR A 367 17.36 2.38 8.02
C THR A 367 16.73 1.71 9.23
N LEU A 368 15.39 1.79 9.37
CA LEU A 368 14.69 1.25 10.52
C LEU A 368 14.49 -0.27 10.43
N ALA A 369 14.20 -0.88 11.58
CA ALA A 369 13.93 -2.30 11.72
C ALA A 369 12.61 -2.58 12.46
N TRP A 370 11.99 -3.71 12.17
CA TRP A 370 10.84 -4.27 12.88
C TRP A 370 11.19 -4.64 14.34
N ASN A 371 10.20 -5.02 15.13
CA ASN A 371 10.42 -5.40 16.54
C ASN A 371 11.35 -6.62 16.72
N ASP A 372 11.33 -7.57 15.77
CA ASP A 372 12.18 -8.75 15.71
C ASP A 372 13.64 -8.43 15.32
N GLY A 373 13.88 -7.20 14.85
CA GLY A 373 15.18 -6.73 14.37
C GLY A 373 15.42 -6.98 12.88
N THR A 374 14.46 -7.55 12.15
CA THR A 374 14.53 -7.59 10.67
C THR A 374 14.44 -6.16 10.12
N PRO A 375 15.20 -5.78 9.09
CA PRO A 375 15.13 -4.42 8.54
C PRO A 375 13.82 -4.20 7.76
N LEU A 376 13.38 -2.94 7.64
CA LEU A 376 12.22 -2.56 6.82
C LEU A 376 12.49 -2.72 5.30
N ALA A 377 13.76 -2.53 4.92
CA ALA A 377 14.31 -2.76 3.59
C ALA A 377 15.50 -3.73 3.68
N ASP A 378 15.48 -4.79 2.90
CA ASP A 378 16.64 -5.67 2.75
C ASP A 378 17.79 -4.97 2.00
N GLU A 379 18.99 -5.56 2.03
CA GLU A 379 20.18 -4.97 1.40
C GLU A 379 19.99 -4.69 -0.10
N VAL A 380 19.22 -5.54 -0.79
CA VAL A 380 18.92 -5.39 -2.22
C VAL A 380 18.00 -4.19 -2.45
N THR A 381 16.97 -4.05 -1.63
CA THR A 381 16.02 -2.94 -1.66
C THR A 381 16.70 -1.64 -1.28
N LEU A 382 17.59 -1.64 -0.28
CA LEU A 382 18.38 -0.47 0.10
C LEU A 382 19.27 0.01 -1.05
N ASN A 383 20.02 -0.90 -1.68
CA ASN A 383 20.85 -0.56 -2.83
C ASN A 383 20.00 -0.01 -3.99
N TRP A 384 18.84 -0.62 -4.26
CA TRP A 384 17.90 -0.12 -5.26
C TRP A 384 17.33 1.27 -4.93
N ILE A 385 16.99 1.53 -3.67
CA ILE A 385 16.55 2.86 -3.23
C ILE A 385 17.66 3.89 -3.47
N THR A 386 18.90 3.57 -3.09
CA THR A 386 20.03 4.47 -3.30
C THR A 386 20.32 4.74 -4.78
N GLU A 387 20.14 3.74 -5.65
CA GLU A 387 20.44 3.85 -7.08
C GLU A 387 19.30 4.47 -7.90
N LYS A 388 18.02 4.22 -7.57
CA LYS A 388 16.87 4.58 -8.45
C LYS A 388 15.89 5.56 -7.84
N VAL A 389 15.80 5.62 -6.51
CA VAL A 389 14.83 6.46 -5.80
C VAL A 389 15.49 7.75 -5.34
N ASN A 390 16.75 7.72 -4.96
CA ASN A 390 17.49 8.92 -4.58
C ASN A 390 18.05 9.71 -5.78
N ASP A 391 18.12 9.09 -6.96
CA ASP A 391 18.31 9.83 -8.22
C ASP A 391 17.16 10.83 -8.38
N GLU A 392 17.46 12.12 -8.50
CA GLU A 392 16.46 13.19 -8.41
C GLU A 392 15.46 13.15 -9.58
N ILE A 393 14.16 13.35 -9.29
CA ILE A 393 13.20 13.75 -10.33
C ILE A 393 13.52 15.20 -10.68
N PRO A 394 13.84 15.53 -11.94
CA PRO A 394 13.90 16.91 -12.39
C PRO A 394 12.48 17.49 -12.37
N GLY A 395 12.05 18.12 -11.26
CA GLY A 395 10.78 18.86 -11.24
C GLY A 395 10.01 18.96 -9.92
N PHE A 396 10.38 18.23 -8.86
CA PHE A 396 9.70 18.32 -7.54
C PHE A 396 10.71 18.52 -6.39
N ALA A 397 11.40 19.66 -6.45
CA ALA A 397 12.03 20.27 -5.29
C ALA A 397 11.18 21.49 -4.91
N ASP A 398 10.77 21.56 -3.64
CA ASP A 398 10.45 22.83 -2.97
C ASP A 398 11.77 23.61 -2.85
N GLU A 399 12.21 24.19 -3.95
CA GLU A 399 13.11 25.34 -3.90
C GLU A 399 12.24 26.59 -4.01
N PRO A 400 12.48 27.63 -3.18
CA PRO A 400 11.81 28.91 -3.35
C PRO A 400 12.09 29.35 -4.79
N ALA A 401 11.04 29.52 -5.59
CA ALA A 401 11.08 29.77 -7.03
C ALA A 401 12.33 30.54 -7.48
N VAL A 402 13.40 29.82 -7.83
CA VAL A 402 14.48 30.36 -8.64
C VAL A 402 14.03 30.16 -10.07
N VAL A 403 13.44 31.22 -10.59
CA VAL A 403 13.08 31.36 -11.99
C VAL A 403 14.32 31.04 -12.84
N ASN A 404 14.20 30.01 -13.70
CA ASN A 404 15.11 29.61 -14.78
C ASN A 404 16.45 28.92 -14.39
N GLY A 405 16.38 27.64 -14.01
CA GLY A 405 17.55 26.74 -13.90
C GLY A 405 17.60 25.58 -14.92
N GLY A 406 16.50 25.24 -15.62
CA GLY A 406 16.44 24.04 -16.48
C GLY A 406 17.33 24.01 -17.73
N GLN A 407 18.23 24.99 -17.93
CA GLN A 407 19.24 24.95 -19.00
C GLN A 407 20.64 24.58 -18.50
N THR A 408 20.92 24.62 -17.19
CA THR A 408 22.29 24.43 -16.68
C THR A 408 22.72 22.96 -16.66
N ASP A 409 21.82 22.06 -16.27
CA ASP A 409 22.10 20.62 -16.22
C ASP A 409 22.20 20.02 -17.62
N ASP A 410 21.38 20.52 -18.56
CA ASP A 410 21.47 20.20 -19.98
C ASP A 410 22.83 20.58 -20.59
N ILE A 411 23.50 21.65 -20.11
CA ILE A 411 24.79 22.09 -20.68
C ILE A 411 25.95 21.22 -20.20
N PHE A 412 25.98 20.84 -18.92
CA PHE A 412 27.06 19.97 -18.43
C PHE A 412 26.92 18.54 -18.98
N ALA A 413 25.70 18.08 -19.29
CA ALA A 413 25.49 16.83 -20.02
C ALA A 413 26.19 16.82 -21.40
N LEU A 414 26.33 17.98 -22.05
CA LEU A 414 27.07 18.10 -23.32
C LEU A 414 28.56 17.77 -23.20
N GLU A 415 29.13 17.79 -21.99
CA GLU A 415 30.53 17.39 -21.77
C GLU A 415 30.72 15.93 -22.20
N VAL A 416 29.80 15.03 -21.83
CA VAL A 416 29.87 13.60 -22.18
C VAL A 416 29.71 13.39 -23.68
N GLU A 417 28.71 14.03 -24.30
CA GLU A 417 28.48 13.95 -25.76
C GLU A 417 29.66 14.51 -26.57
N ALA A 418 30.26 15.62 -26.10
CA ALA A 418 31.43 16.21 -26.74
C ALA A 418 32.65 15.29 -26.64
N MET A 419 32.82 14.59 -25.52
CA MET A 419 33.87 13.60 -25.34
C MET A 419 33.67 12.37 -26.24
N GLU A 420 32.46 11.83 -26.33
CA GLU A 420 32.17 10.74 -27.26
C GLU A 420 32.50 11.12 -28.71
N LYS A 421 32.20 12.37 -29.09
CA LYS A 421 32.50 12.87 -30.43
C LYS A 421 34.00 13.12 -30.63
N GLY A 422 34.69 13.64 -29.62
CA GLY A 422 36.13 13.85 -29.68
C GLY A 422 36.92 12.54 -29.76
N ASP A 423 36.42 11.47 -29.16
CA ASP A 423 37.03 10.14 -29.22
C ASP A 423 36.85 9.48 -30.59
N ARG A 424 35.78 9.82 -31.32
CA ARG A 424 35.50 9.33 -32.68
C ARG A 424 36.23 10.13 -33.77
N ASP A 425 36.10 11.45 -33.71
CA ASP A 425 36.45 12.36 -34.81
C ASP A 425 37.63 13.31 -34.47
N GLY A 426 38.16 13.25 -33.24
CA GLY A 426 39.25 14.08 -32.74
C GLY A 426 38.78 15.32 -31.96
N PRO A 427 39.70 15.95 -31.19
CA PRO A 427 39.35 17.04 -30.26
C PRO A 427 38.82 18.30 -30.95
N GLU A 428 39.24 18.54 -32.20
CA GLU A 428 38.75 19.67 -33.00
C GLU A 428 37.27 19.50 -33.37
N ALA A 429 36.84 18.28 -33.68
CA ALA A 429 35.46 17.97 -34.01
C ALA A 429 34.51 18.17 -32.82
N ALA A 430 34.97 17.84 -31.60
CA ALA A 430 34.23 18.09 -30.35
C ALA A 430 34.01 19.59 -30.11
N LEU A 431 35.06 20.41 -30.25
CA LEU A 431 34.98 21.86 -30.06
C LEU A 431 34.13 22.55 -31.14
N ILE A 432 34.28 22.14 -32.41
CA ILE A 432 33.45 22.64 -33.52
C ILE A 432 31.98 22.29 -33.29
N TRP A 433 31.70 21.09 -32.78
CA TRP A 433 30.34 20.67 -32.48
C TRP A 433 29.72 21.47 -31.33
N LEU A 434 30.47 21.74 -30.26
CA LEU A 434 30.03 22.63 -29.18
C LEU A 434 29.79 24.06 -29.69
N GLN A 435 30.66 24.56 -30.58
CA GLN A 435 30.55 25.91 -31.14
C GLN A 435 29.36 26.08 -32.10
N ASN A 436 28.98 25.03 -32.82
CA ASN A 436 27.89 25.06 -33.82
C ASN A 436 26.49 24.79 -33.24
N ARG A 437 26.35 24.72 -31.90
CA ARG A 437 25.04 24.61 -31.25
C ARG A 437 24.21 25.89 -31.48
N PRO A 438 22.87 25.79 -31.57
CA PRO A 438 22.00 26.96 -31.74
C PRO A 438 22.30 27.98 -30.63
N GLU A 439 22.35 29.27 -30.99
CA GLU A 439 22.76 30.35 -30.10
C GLU A 439 21.97 30.28 -28.78
N MET A 440 22.68 29.88 -27.72
CA MET A 440 22.11 29.84 -26.38
C MET A 440 21.71 31.26 -25.98
N VAL A 441 20.40 31.47 -25.76
CA VAL A 441 19.79 32.81 -25.65
C VAL A 441 20.29 33.58 -24.42
N SER A 442 20.73 32.89 -23.37
CA SER A 442 21.15 33.54 -22.12
C SER A 442 22.67 33.77 -22.04
N PRO A 443 23.12 34.88 -21.43
CA PRO A 443 24.56 35.14 -21.24
C PRO A 443 25.22 34.12 -20.29
N ARG A 444 24.46 33.56 -19.34
CA ARG A 444 24.91 32.47 -18.46
C ARG A 444 25.14 31.17 -19.22
N SER A 445 24.21 30.77 -20.08
CA SER A 445 24.37 29.53 -20.87
C SER A 445 25.52 29.60 -21.87
N ARG A 446 25.79 30.78 -22.45
CA ARG A 446 27.00 31.01 -23.25
C ARG A 446 28.29 30.88 -22.42
N TRP A 447 28.29 31.37 -21.18
CA TRP A 447 29.43 31.24 -20.27
C TRP A 447 29.67 29.76 -19.89
N LEU A 448 28.61 29.01 -19.57
CA LEU A 448 28.69 27.59 -19.23
C LEU A 448 29.15 26.73 -20.42
N LEU A 449 28.66 26.99 -21.63
CA LEU A 449 29.11 26.28 -22.83
C LEU A 449 30.62 26.47 -23.05
N ARG A 450 31.13 27.69 -22.85
CA ARG A 450 32.57 27.97 -22.92
C ARG A 450 33.36 27.28 -21.81
N LEU A 451 32.78 27.11 -20.62
CA LEU A 451 33.38 26.30 -19.54
C LEU A 451 33.49 24.83 -19.95
N VAL A 452 32.45 24.25 -20.56
CA VAL A 452 32.50 22.88 -21.11
C VAL A 452 33.58 22.75 -22.16
N MET A 453 33.70 23.71 -23.09
CA MET A 453 34.79 23.73 -24.08
C MET A 453 36.18 23.75 -23.41
N ALA A 454 36.34 24.50 -22.32
CA ALA A 454 37.60 24.55 -21.55
C ALA A 454 37.92 23.19 -20.88
N ARG A 455 36.90 22.50 -20.33
CA ARG A 455 37.06 21.17 -19.70
C ARG A 455 37.40 20.10 -20.72
N VAL A 456 36.71 20.08 -21.86
CA VAL A 456 36.99 19.16 -22.97
C VAL A 456 38.41 19.38 -23.49
N ALA A 457 38.84 20.64 -23.63
CA ALA A 457 40.21 20.96 -24.02
C ALA A 457 41.27 20.52 -23.00
N GLU A 458 40.97 20.64 -21.69
CA GLU A 458 41.82 20.12 -20.61
C GLU A 458 41.96 18.59 -20.71
N GLN A 459 40.85 17.87 -20.92
CA GLN A 459 40.83 16.40 -21.01
C GLN A 459 41.61 15.85 -22.21
N TYR A 460 41.53 16.51 -23.37
CA TYR A 460 42.34 16.17 -24.55
C TYR A 460 43.78 16.71 -24.51
N GLY A 461 44.24 17.26 -23.38
CA GLY A 461 45.61 17.73 -23.19
C GLY A 461 45.97 19.02 -23.95
N ARG A 462 44.97 19.76 -24.47
CA ARG A 462 45.14 21.06 -25.13
C ARG A 462 45.22 22.19 -24.09
N ASN A 463 46.20 22.09 -23.20
CA ASN A 463 46.34 22.95 -22.01
C ASN A 463 46.45 24.44 -22.32
N GLU A 464 47.08 24.82 -23.44
CA GLU A 464 47.16 26.23 -23.89
C GLU A 464 45.76 26.81 -24.18
N LEU A 465 44.94 26.06 -24.91
CA LEU A 465 43.60 26.47 -25.29
C LEU A 465 42.69 26.54 -24.05
N ALA A 466 42.78 25.54 -23.16
CA ALA A 466 42.06 25.54 -21.89
C ALA A 466 42.42 26.75 -21.01
N LEU A 467 43.70 27.11 -20.91
CA LEU A 467 44.15 28.28 -20.15
C LEU A 467 43.55 29.60 -20.66
N HIS A 468 43.54 29.79 -21.99
CA HIS A 468 42.96 30.99 -22.58
C HIS A 468 41.44 31.07 -22.38
N LEU A 469 40.72 29.95 -22.56
CA LEU A 469 39.29 29.90 -22.30
C LEU A 469 38.95 30.18 -20.83
N LEU A 470 39.66 29.56 -19.88
CA LEU A 470 39.46 29.80 -18.45
C LEU A 470 39.81 31.25 -18.05
N GLY A 471 40.81 31.85 -18.71
CA GLY A 471 41.15 33.27 -18.52
C GLY A 471 40.02 34.21 -18.95
N GLU A 472 39.42 33.95 -20.11
CA GLU A 472 38.26 34.72 -20.60
C GLU A 472 37.03 34.56 -19.68
N LEU A 473 36.78 33.33 -19.20
CA LEU A 473 35.70 33.04 -18.26
C LEU A 473 35.87 33.78 -16.94
N THR A 474 37.10 33.89 -16.44
CA THR A 474 37.42 34.67 -15.23
C THR A 474 37.18 36.16 -15.45
N GLY A 475 37.54 36.70 -16.61
CA GLY A 475 37.37 38.14 -16.94
C GLY A 475 35.92 38.54 -17.22
N SER A 476 35.11 37.62 -17.75
CA SER A 476 33.68 37.84 -18.02
C SER A 476 32.79 37.62 -16.79
N ALA A 477 33.29 36.95 -15.75
CA ALA A 477 32.50 36.62 -14.57
C ALA A 477 31.93 37.82 -13.78
N PRO A 478 32.64 38.95 -13.59
CA PRO A 478 32.10 40.12 -12.93
C PRO A 478 30.90 40.74 -13.67
N GLN A 479 30.85 40.62 -15.00
CA GLN A 479 29.76 41.15 -15.83
C GLN A 479 28.45 40.40 -15.61
N LEU A 480 28.54 39.13 -15.19
CA LEU A 480 27.38 38.32 -14.89
C LEU A 480 26.96 38.48 -13.43
N THR A 481 27.82 38.95 -12.54
CA THR A 481 27.71 38.92 -11.05
C THR A 481 27.92 37.55 -10.40
N LEU A 482 28.62 36.62 -11.08
CA LEU A 482 28.82 35.21 -10.65
C LEU A 482 29.32 35.02 -9.21
N ASN A 483 30.05 36.00 -8.67
CA ASN A 483 30.51 35.99 -7.29
C ASN A 483 29.37 35.93 -6.26
N GLU A 484 28.19 36.46 -6.58
CA GLU A 484 27.06 36.60 -5.66
C GLU A 484 26.12 35.39 -5.68
N TRP A 485 26.01 34.68 -6.80
CA TRP A 485 25.02 33.62 -6.98
C TRP A 485 25.59 32.23 -7.33
N GLU A 486 26.80 32.11 -7.89
CA GLU A 486 27.47 30.81 -8.12
C GLU A 486 28.99 30.87 -7.83
N PRO A 487 29.41 31.19 -6.58
CA PRO A 487 30.83 31.29 -6.23
C PRO A 487 31.60 29.98 -6.42
N GLY A 488 30.91 28.84 -6.33
CA GLY A 488 31.50 27.51 -6.53
C GLY A 488 32.03 27.27 -7.95
N LEU A 489 31.29 27.69 -8.98
CA LEU A 489 31.73 27.54 -10.38
C LEU A 489 32.93 28.42 -10.69
N LEU A 490 32.95 29.63 -10.12
CA LEU A 490 34.06 30.56 -10.29
C LEU A 490 35.32 30.06 -9.58
N PHE A 491 35.16 29.48 -8.39
CA PHE A 491 36.22 28.78 -7.69
C PHE A 491 36.79 27.66 -8.57
N ASP A 492 35.95 26.83 -9.19
CA ASP A 492 36.40 25.72 -10.04
C ASP A 492 37.18 26.21 -11.28
N VAL A 493 36.73 27.29 -11.92
CA VAL A 493 37.42 27.92 -13.05
C VAL A 493 38.81 28.42 -12.64
N GLN A 494 38.90 29.15 -11.53
CA GLN A 494 40.16 29.68 -11.03
C GLN A 494 41.11 28.57 -10.55
N ALA A 495 40.59 27.54 -9.88
CA ALA A 495 41.36 26.40 -9.41
C ALA A 495 41.93 25.59 -10.59
N ARG A 496 41.15 25.36 -11.65
CA ARG A 496 41.62 24.69 -12.88
C ARG A 496 42.69 25.51 -13.59
N ARG A 497 42.51 26.82 -13.71
CA ARG A 497 43.51 27.72 -14.29
C ARG A 497 44.81 27.70 -13.48
N LEU A 498 44.72 27.75 -12.15
CA LEU A 498 45.88 27.65 -11.25
C LEU A 498 46.60 26.30 -11.43
N ARG A 499 45.87 25.18 -11.54
CA ARG A 499 46.44 23.86 -11.80
C ARG A 499 47.22 23.81 -13.12
N LEU A 500 46.65 24.36 -14.19
CA LEU A 500 47.30 24.40 -15.50
C LEU A 500 48.53 25.32 -15.51
N LEU A 501 48.49 26.44 -14.79
CA LEU A 501 49.66 27.32 -14.61
C LEU A 501 50.77 26.65 -13.80
N ARG A 502 50.42 25.93 -12.72
CA ARG A 502 51.38 25.12 -11.94
C ARG A 502 52.04 24.04 -12.81
N LEU A 503 51.27 23.38 -13.66
CA LEU A 503 51.79 22.38 -14.60
C LEU A 503 52.80 22.99 -15.60
N LYS A 504 52.58 24.23 -16.04
CA LYS A 504 53.54 24.95 -16.91
C LYS A 504 54.75 25.47 -16.16
N ALA A 505 54.56 26.04 -14.97
CA ALA A 505 55.63 26.52 -14.11
C ALA A 505 56.62 25.39 -13.74
N GLY A 506 56.15 24.14 -13.68
CA GLY A 506 57.00 22.96 -13.48
C GLY A 506 57.92 22.60 -14.67
N ARG A 507 57.75 23.22 -15.85
CA ARG A 507 58.54 22.88 -17.06
C ARG A 507 59.86 23.65 -17.17
N SER A 508 59.93 24.89 -16.67
CA SER A 508 61.16 25.69 -16.66
C SER A 508 61.16 26.73 -15.53
N GLU A 509 62.34 27.04 -14.98
CA GLU A 509 62.48 28.09 -13.94
C GLU A 509 62.13 29.50 -14.48
N SER A 510 62.33 29.74 -15.79
CA SER A 510 61.88 30.97 -16.45
C SER A 510 60.36 31.09 -16.51
N ASP A 511 59.64 29.98 -16.74
CA ASP A 511 58.17 29.97 -16.75
C ASP A 511 57.61 30.11 -15.34
N LYS A 512 58.28 29.52 -14.34
CA LYS A 512 57.94 29.68 -12.93
C LYS A 512 58.00 31.15 -12.50
N ALA A 513 59.09 31.85 -12.85
CA ALA A 513 59.21 33.28 -12.58
C ALA A 513 58.17 34.12 -13.34
N ARG A 514 57.82 33.72 -14.57
CA ARG A 514 56.83 34.42 -15.41
C ARG A 514 55.40 34.29 -14.89
N PHE A 515 54.99 33.11 -14.41
CA PHE A 515 53.62 32.83 -13.98
C PHE A 515 53.38 33.03 -12.48
N ALA A 516 54.43 33.17 -11.66
CA ALA A 516 54.34 33.44 -10.22
C ALA A 516 53.33 34.56 -9.83
N PRO A 517 53.39 35.78 -10.41
CA PRO A 517 52.45 36.84 -9.99
C PRO A 517 51.00 36.51 -10.33
N GLU A 518 50.76 35.80 -11.44
CA GLU A 518 49.42 35.38 -11.85
C GLU A 518 48.90 34.27 -10.91
N MET A 519 49.74 33.32 -10.55
CA MET A 519 49.43 32.25 -9.59
C MET A 519 49.09 32.81 -8.21
N ASP A 520 49.84 33.79 -7.71
CA ASP A 520 49.58 34.43 -6.42
C ASP A 520 48.25 35.20 -6.44
N SER A 521 47.94 35.89 -7.54
CA SER A 521 46.67 36.60 -7.70
C SER A 521 45.46 35.65 -7.73
N LEU A 522 45.61 34.48 -8.37
CA LEU A 522 44.58 33.44 -8.41
C LEU A 522 44.38 32.78 -7.05
N LEU A 523 45.47 32.51 -6.32
CA LEU A 523 45.38 31.99 -4.95
C LEU A 523 44.68 32.97 -4.02
N ALA A 524 45.00 34.27 -4.10
CA ALA A 524 44.32 35.30 -3.32
C ALA A 524 42.82 35.36 -3.66
N ALA A 525 42.46 35.27 -4.95
CA ALA A 525 41.07 35.25 -5.38
C ALA A 525 40.31 34.00 -4.89
N LEU A 526 40.94 32.82 -4.94
CA LEU A 526 40.37 31.57 -4.42
C LEU A 526 40.13 31.63 -2.90
N ILE A 527 41.07 32.18 -2.14
CA ILE A 527 40.94 32.39 -0.68
C ILE A 527 39.80 33.37 -0.38
N ALA A 528 39.63 34.41 -1.19
CA ALA A 528 38.55 35.38 -1.01
C ALA A 528 37.16 34.80 -1.31
N LEU A 529 37.07 33.83 -2.22
CA LEU A 529 35.81 33.16 -2.57
C LEU A 529 35.41 32.11 -1.53
N ASP A 530 36.33 31.20 -1.21
CA ASP A 530 36.09 30.13 -0.25
C ASP A 530 37.40 29.74 0.46
N PRO A 531 37.65 30.28 1.67
CA PRO A 531 38.88 30.01 2.40
C PRO A 531 38.98 28.53 2.81
N ALA A 532 37.86 27.83 3.02
CA ALA A 532 37.86 26.43 3.44
C ALA A 532 38.28 25.50 2.29
N ARG A 533 37.73 25.70 1.09
CA ARG A 533 38.16 24.96 -0.12
C ARG A 533 39.56 25.34 -0.57
N ALA A 534 39.96 26.60 -0.38
CA ALA A 534 41.30 27.07 -0.74
C ALA A 534 42.42 26.48 0.13
N MET A 535 42.13 26.02 1.37
CA MET A 535 43.15 25.42 2.24
C MET A 535 43.92 24.28 1.58
N VAL A 536 43.25 23.46 0.76
CA VAL A 536 43.86 22.33 0.04
C VAL A 536 44.84 22.80 -1.06
N LEU A 537 44.62 24.01 -1.59
CA LEU A 537 45.41 24.58 -2.69
C LEU A 537 46.60 25.40 -2.19
N CYS A 538 46.60 25.81 -0.92
CA CYS A 538 47.67 26.57 -0.26
C CYS A 538 48.83 25.70 0.27
N GLY A 539 48.74 24.38 0.12
CA GLY A 539 49.77 23.41 0.50
C GLY A 539 50.82 23.13 -0.57
#